data_AF-A0A3C0E4R6-F1
#
_entry.id   AF-A0A3C0E4R6-F1
#
_cell.length_a   1.000
_cell.length_b   1.000
_cell.length_c   1.000
_cell.angle_alpha   90.00
_cell.angle_beta   90.00
_cell.angle_gamma   90.00
#
_symmetry.space_group_name_H-M   'P 1'
#
loop_
_entity.id
_entity.type
_entity.pdbx_description
1 polymer ?
#
loop_
_entity_poly.entity_id
_entity_poly.type
_entity_poly.pdbx_seq_one_letter_code
_entity_poly.pdbx_strand_id
1 'polypeptide(L)'
;MNQQTDNMYIDDRYSDEALRKREEIREHISWFREFLTFGTSLPEHIRRRYGLEEDYQRYKKLEIQVHRMPAEPDCRGYGKEQRMKELCEAGRAKGKITLAVEKAYESICPAPARDYLEEKYQELFYLRGMVYRKDYDDPMWYKPEILNKYGIDHKGPRETVLKQVEKAYRELDARFCRMTGKKPDADELFGKPAVRQSVPAQKEAPENGARENRMCRRKGRRPGF
;
A
#
# COMPACT_ATOMS: atom_id res chain seq x y z
N MET A 1 58.40 -1.10 36.30
CA MET A 1 57.34 -0.68 35.37
C MET A 1 56.37 -1.84 35.25
N ASN A 2 55.25 -1.81 35.97
CA ASN A 2 54.27 -2.89 35.95
C ASN A 2 53.24 -2.57 34.86
N GLN A 3 53.18 -3.45 33.85
CA GLN A 3 52.10 -3.46 32.87
C GLN A 3 50.85 -3.98 33.57
N GLN A 4 49.91 -3.09 33.83
CA GLN A 4 48.56 -3.45 34.25
C GLN A 4 47.74 -3.60 32.97
N THR A 5 47.70 -4.83 32.45
CA THR A 5 46.74 -5.20 31.41
C THR A 5 45.38 -5.31 32.06
N ASP A 6 44.61 -4.22 32.01
CA ASP A 6 43.17 -4.24 32.27
C ASP A 6 42.52 -5.13 31.22
N ASN A 7 42.37 -6.41 31.57
CA ASN A 7 41.51 -7.35 30.87
C ASN A 7 40.08 -6.83 30.97
N MET A 8 39.60 -6.18 29.90
CA MET A 8 38.18 -5.98 29.64
C MET A 8 37.52 -7.36 29.47
N TYR A 9 37.04 -7.90 30.58
CA TYR A 9 36.06 -8.99 30.58
C TYR A 9 34.72 -8.39 30.12
N ILE A 10 34.56 -8.22 28.81
CA ILE A 10 33.25 -7.96 28.23
C ILE A 10 32.43 -9.21 28.53
N ASP A 11 31.44 -9.06 29.39
CA ASP A 11 30.58 -10.10 29.95
C ASP A 11 30.00 -10.99 28.82
N ASP A 12 30.59 -12.18 28.64
CA ASP A 12 30.20 -13.19 27.64
C ASP A 12 28.68 -13.50 27.70
N ARG A 13 28.05 -13.36 28.88
CA ARG A 13 26.60 -13.56 29.05
C ARG A 13 25.75 -12.49 28.38
N TYR A 14 26.27 -11.26 28.28
CA TYR A 14 25.59 -10.16 27.59
C TYR A 14 25.61 -10.38 26.06
N SER A 15 26.69 -10.98 25.56
CA SER A 15 26.82 -11.41 24.16
C SER A 15 25.81 -12.53 23.83
N ASP A 16 25.68 -13.54 24.70
CA ASP A 16 24.77 -14.68 24.51
C ASP A 16 23.27 -14.29 24.54
N GLU A 17 22.87 -13.34 25.39
CA GLU A 17 21.48 -12.86 25.39
C GLU A 17 21.16 -12.02 24.16
N ALA A 18 22.10 -11.18 23.71
CA ALA A 18 21.94 -10.40 22.48
C ALA A 18 21.89 -11.30 21.24
N LEU A 19 22.70 -12.37 21.20
CA LEU A 19 22.67 -13.39 20.15
C LEU A 19 21.33 -14.11 20.11
N ARG A 20 20.84 -14.60 21.25
CA ARG A 20 19.52 -15.26 21.34
C ARG A 20 18.38 -14.35 20.87
N LYS A 21 18.39 -13.07 21.26
CA LYS A 21 17.39 -12.10 20.78
C LYS A 21 17.48 -11.88 19.27
N ARG A 22 18.68 -11.83 18.69
CA ARG A 22 18.87 -11.71 17.23
C ARG A 22 18.36 -12.95 16.50
N GLU A 23 18.63 -14.15 17.02
CA GLU A 23 18.14 -15.40 16.45
C GLU A 23 16.61 -15.48 16.49
N GLU A 24 16.00 -15.11 17.61
CA GLU A 24 14.54 -15.04 17.76
C GLU A 24 13.92 -14.06 16.75
N ILE A 25 14.51 -12.86 16.60
CA ILE A 25 14.05 -11.88 15.59
C ILE A 25 14.17 -12.46 14.18
N ARG A 26 15.27 -13.16 13.87
CA ARG A 26 15.48 -13.78 12.55
C ARG A 26 14.43 -14.86 12.28
N GLU A 27 14.09 -15.67 13.28
CA GLU A 27 13.02 -16.66 13.19
C GLU A 27 11.67 -15.98 12.90
N HIS A 28 11.35 -14.92 13.62
CA HIS A 28 10.09 -14.18 13.44
C HIS A 28 9.97 -13.55 12.06
N ILE A 29 11.06 -12.96 11.57
CA ILE A 29 11.16 -12.44 10.19
C ILE A 29 10.88 -13.55 9.19
N SER A 30 11.45 -14.75 9.40
CA SER A 30 11.22 -15.90 8.52
C SER A 30 9.75 -16.29 8.48
N TRP A 31 9.11 -16.46 9.65
CA TRP A 31 7.70 -16.83 9.72
C TRP A 31 6.76 -15.79 9.13
N PHE A 32 7.04 -14.50 9.32
CA PHE A 32 6.25 -13.45 8.69
C PHE A 32 6.38 -13.45 7.17
N ARG A 33 7.60 -13.64 6.62
CA ARG A 33 7.76 -13.76 5.17
C ARG A 33 7.04 -14.97 4.62
N GLU A 34 7.19 -16.12 5.26
CA GLU A 34 6.49 -17.35 4.87
C GLU A 34 4.96 -17.16 4.85
N PHE A 35 4.39 -16.53 5.89
CA PHE A 35 2.97 -16.23 5.94
C PHE A 35 2.54 -15.25 4.83
N LEU A 36 3.30 -14.17 4.60
CA LEU A 36 2.95 -13.13 3.64
C LEU A 36 3.08 -13.62 2.19
N THR A 37 4.09 -14.44 1.89
CA THR A 37 4.36 -14.95 0.54
C THR A 37 3.50 -16.18 0.23
N PHE A 38 3.38 -17.13 1.15
CA PHE A 38 2.78 -18.44 0.87
C PHE A 38 1.49 -18.74 1.65
N GLY A 39 1.11 -17.89 2.61
CA GLY A 39 -0.06 -18.15 3.46
C GLY A 39 0.14 -19.30 4.46
N THR A 40 1.39 -19.64 4.78
CA THR A 40 1.70 -20.65 5.80
C THR A 40 1.16 -20.25 7.16
N SER A 41 0.79 -21.23 7.99
CA SER A 41 0.25 -20.98 9.32
C SER A 41 1.29 -20.34 10.26
N LEU A 42 0.89 -19.28 10.98
CA LEU A 42 1.76 -18.65 11.98
C LEU A 42 1.81 -19.45 13.28
N PRO A 43 3.02 -19.71 13.83
CA PRO A 43 3.18 -20.33 15.15
C PRO A 43 2.48 -19.56 16.26
N GLU A 44 2.01 -20.27 17.28
CA GLU A 44 1.27 -19.68 18.40
C GLU A 44 2.09 -18.67 19.21
N HIS A 45 3.37 -18.95 19.47
CA HIS A 45 4.23 -18.05 20.24
C HIS A 45 4.41 -16.69 19.54
N ILE A 46 4.52 -16.68 18.20
CA ILE A 46 4.57 -15.46 17.39
C ILE A 46 3.24 -14.73 17.46
N ARG A 47 2.13 -15.44 17.27
CA ARG A 47 0.79 -14.82 17.33
C ARG A 47 0.54 -14.14 18.67
N ARG A 48 0.92 -14.77 19.78
CA ARG A 48 0.82 -14.19 21.12
C ARG A 48 1.75 -12.99 21.31
N ARG A 49 3.01 -13.07 20.87
CA ARG A 49 3.99 -11.97 21.03
C ARG A 49 3.57 -10.67 20.33
N TYR A 50 2.96 -10.77 19.15
CA TYR A 50 2.55 -9.62 18.35
C TYR A 50 1.06 -9.28 18.44
N GLY A 51 0.31 -9.92 19.35
CA GLY A 51 -1.11 -9.63 19.55
C GLY A 51 -2.01 -10.00 18.36
N LEU A 52 -1.65 -11.05 17.61
CA LEU A 52 -2.33 -11.47 16.39
C LEU A 52 -3.37 -12.58 16.61
N GLU A 53 -3.48 -13.10 17.83
CA GLU A 53 -4.24 -14.32 18.13
C GLU A 53 -5.71 -14.24 17.70
N GLU A 54 -6.43 -13.19 18.12
CA GLU A 54 -7.87 -13.05 17.85
C GLU A 54 -8.17 -12.93 16.35
N ASP A 55 -7.44 -12.05 15.66
CA ASP A 55 -7.62 -11.81 14.22
C ASP A 55 -7.24 -13.06 13.41
N TYR A 56 -6.19 -13.78 13.81
CA TYR A 56 -5.78 -15.02 13.18
C TYR A 56 -6.80 -16.14 13.37
N GLN A 57 -7.33 -16.32 14.59
CA GLN A 57 -8.36 -17.33 14.87
C GLN A 57 -9.63 -17.05 14.07
N ARG A 58 -10.05 -15.78 14.00
CA ARG A 58 -11.20 -15.37 13.18
C ARG A 58 -10.97 -15.68 11.71
N TYR A 59 -9.80 -15.31 11.18
CA TYR A 59 -9.42 -15.61 9.79
C TYR A 59 -9.46 -17.12 9.52
N LYS A 60 -8.83 -17.95 10.36
CA LYS A 60 -8.80 -19.41 10.19
C LYS A 60 -10.18 -20.05 10.26
N LYS A 61 -11.04 -19.60 11.17
CA LYS A 61 -12.42 -20.06 11.26
C LYS A 61 -13.18 -19.81 9.95
N LEU A 62 -13.07 -18.60 9.41
CA LEU A 62 -13.75 -18.21 8.17
C LEU A 62 -13.14 -18.89 6.94
N GLU A 63 -11.83 -19.08 6.89
CA GLU A 63 -11.14 -19.83 5.84
C GLU A 63 -11.66 -21.27 5.76
N ILE A 64 -11.75 -21.97 6.90
CA ILE A 64 -12.30 -23.34 6.96
C ILE A 64 -13.76 -23.36 6.51
N GLN A 65 -14.56 -22.38 6.95
CA GLN A 65 -15.96 -22.27 6.54
C GLN A 65 -16.10 -22.10 5.02
N VAL A 66 -15.29 -21.22 4.42
CA VAL A 66 -15.28 -21.00 2.96
C VAL A 66 -14.85 -22.24 2.20
N HIS A 67 -13.82 -22.95 2.66
CA HIS A 67 -13.37 -24.19 2.01
C HIS A 67 -14.40 -25.31 2.07
N ARG A 68 -15.27 -25.32 3.09
CA ARG A 68 -16.36 -26.30 3.24
C ARG A 68 -17.61 -25.93 2.45
N MET A 69 -17.67 -24.74 1.82
CA MET A 69 -18.85 -24.34 1.05
C MET A 69 -19.02 -25.22 -0.20
N PRO A 70 -20.27 -25.57 -0.58
CA PRO A 70 -20.55 -26.25 -1.84
C PRO A 70 -20.08 -25.42 -3.04
N ALA A 71 -19.45 -26.08 -4.02
CA ALA A 71 -18.96 -25.41 -5.23
C ALA A 71 -20.11 -24.83 -6.08
N GLU A 72 -21.25 -25.52 -6.11
CA GLU A 72 -22.42 -25.15 -6.91
C GLU A 72 -23.55 -24.56 -6.06
N PRO A 73 -24.19 -23.46 -6.51
CA PRO A 73 -25.30 -22.82 -5.81
C PRO A 73 -26.60 -23.65 -5.69
N ASP A 74 -26.68 -24.84 -6.31
CA ASP A 74 -27.97 -25.33 -6.82
C ASP A 74 -28.54 -26.59 -6.16
N CYS A 75 -28.21 -26.91 -4.91
CA CYS A 75 -28.79 -28.11 -4.28
C CYS A 75 -29.49 -27.95 -2.92
N ARG A 76 -29.31 -26.86 -2.15
CA ARG A 76 -29.79 -26.81 -0.75
C ARG A 76 -30.15 -25.41 -0.21
N GLY A 77 -30.77 -24.54 -1.00
CA GLY A 77 -31.23 -23.23 -0.52
C GLY A 77 -30.11 -22.26 -0.09
N TYR A 78 -28.85 -22.58 -0.40
CA TYR A 78 -27.70 -21.74 -0.12
C TYR A 78 -27.57 -20.67 -1.21
N GLY A 79 -28.19 -19.51 -0.96
CA GLY A 79 -28.30 -18.43 -1.94
C GLY A 79 -26.95 -17.85 -2.35
N LYS A 80 -26.83 -17.46 -3.63
CA LYS A 80 -25.64 -16.78 -4.19
C LYS A 80 -25.21 -15.56 -3.36
N GLU A 81 -26.18 -14.84 -2.79
CA GLU A 81 -25.94 -13.67 -1.95
C GLU A 81 -25.29 -14.03 -0.60
N GLN A 82 -25.77 -15.08 0.06
CA GLN A 82 -25.16 -15.56 1.31
C GLN A 82 -23.74 -16.04 1.07
N ARG A 83 -23.50 -16.80 -0.01
CA ARG A 83 -22.15 -17.23 -0.42
C ARG A 83 -21.23 -16.03 -0.60
N MET A 84 -21.67 -15.02 -1.33
CA MET A 84 -20.89 -13.81 -1.57
C MET A 84 -20.59 -13.08 -0.26
N LYS A 85 -21.56 -12.97 0.65
CA LYS A 85 -21.38 -12.36 1.97
C LYS A 85 -20.30 -13.07 2.79
N GLU A 86 -20.32 -14.41 2.83
CA GLU A 86 -19.32 -15.20 3.57
C GLU A 86 -17.92 -15.08 2.96
N LEU A 87 -17.81 -15.07 1.62
CA LEU A 87 -16.55 -14.82 0.92
C LEU A 87 -15.98 -13.43 1.22
N CYS A 88 -16.81 -12.39 1.19
CA CYS A 88 -16.41 -11.03 1.54
C CYS A 88 -16.00 -10.92 3.02
N GLU A 89 -16.67 -11.63 3.93
CA GLU A 89 -16.27 -11.65 5.35
C GLU A 89 -14.91 -12.32 5.55
N ALA A 90 -14.70 -13.49 4.94
CA ALA A 90 -13.42 -14.19 5.00
C ALA A 90 -12.28 -13.36 4.37
N GLY A 91 -12.55 -12.70 3.24
CA GLY A 91 -11.60 -11.79 2.59
C GLY A 91 -11.20 -10.63 3.51
N ARG A 92 -12.15 -10.00 4.20
CA ARG A 92 -11.88 -8.94 5.18
C ARG A 92 -11.09 -9.45 6.38
N ALA A 93 -11.42 -10.62 6.89
CA ALA A 93 -10.67 -11.24 7.99
C ALA A 93 -9.22 -11.54 7.59
N LYS A 94 -9.01 -12.11 6.39
CA LYS A 94 -7.67 -12.32 5.80
C LYS A 94 -6.92 -11.00 5.65
N GLY A 95 -7.56 -10.00 5.05
CA GLY A 95 -6.98 -8.68 4.87
C GLY A 95 -6.53 -8.03 6.18
N LYS A 96 -7.35 -8.15 7.24
CA LYS A 96 -7.03 -7.60 8.58
C LYS A 96 -5.79 -8.29 9.19
N ILE A 97 -5.73 -9.62 9.19
CA ILE A 97 -4.57 -10.34 9.73
C ILE A 97 -3.31 -10.07 8.88
N THR A 98 -3.43 -10.03 7.55
CA THR A 98 -2.31 -9.68 6.66
C THR A 98 -1.75 -8.30 6.99
N LEU A 99 -2.62 -7.28 7.13
CA LEU A 99 -2.18 -5.94 7.49
C LEU A 99 -1.49 -5.89 8.86
N ALA A 100 -1.99 -6.65 9.85
CA ALA A 100 -1.39 -6.74 11.17
C ALA A 100 -0.01 -7.42 11.14
N VAL A 101 0.12 -8.52 10.38
CA VAL A 101 1.39 -9.22 10.18
C VAL A 101 2.40 -8.34 9.46
N GLU A 102 1.98 -7.61 8.43
CA GLU A 102 2.87 -6.67 7.75
C GLU A 102 3.40 -5.59 8.70
N LYS A 103 2.54 -4.97 9.53
CA LYS A 103 2.99 -3.98 10.52
C LYS A 103 3.99 -4.56 11.51
N ALA A 104 3.74 -5.78 11.98
CA ALA A 104 4.67 -6.49 12.85
C ALA A 104 6.00 -6.78 12.16
N TYR A 105 5.97 -7.26 10.92
CA TYR A 105 7.14 -7.51 10.08
C TYR A 105 7.99 -6.25 9.86
N GLU A 106 7.36 -5.15 9.45
CA GLU A 106 8.04 -3.86 9.22
C GLU A 106 8.66 -3.28 10.51
N SER A 107 8.06 -3.56 11.66
CA SER A 107 8.58 -3.10 12.95
C SER A 107 9.91 -3.78 13.35
N ILE A 108 10.10 -5.04 12.96
CA ILE A 108 11.30 -5.81 13.28
C ILE A 108 12.30 -5.85 12.12
N CYS A 109 11.85 -5.55 10.91
CA CYS A 109 12.64 -5.52 9.68
C CYS A 109 12.53 -4.13 9.02
N PRO A 110 13.33 -3.15 9.45
CA PRO A 110 13.25 -1.77 8.93
C PRO A 110 13.70 -1.64 7.47
N ALA A 111 14.48 -2.60 6.97
CA ALA A 111 14.90 -2.68 5.57
C ALA A 111 14.47 -4.03 4.96
N PRO A 112 13.19 -4.19 4.59
CA PRO A 112 12.70 -5.41 3.95
C PRO A 112 13.37 -5.69 2.60
N ALA A 113 13.17 -6.92 2.13
CA ALA A 113 13.62 -7.33 0.81
C ALA A 113 12.87 -6.58 -0.32
N ARG A 114 13.50 -6.52 -1.49
CA ARG A 114 13.02 -5.74 -2.64
C ARG A 114 11.65 -6.21 -3.16
N ASP A 115 11.41 -7.52 -3.14
CA ASP A 115 10.13 -8.15 -3.48
C ASP A 115 8.98 -7.58 -2.65
N TYR A 116 9.16 -7.50 -1.33
CA TYR A 116 8.17 -6.93 -0.43
C TYR A 116 7.88 -5.45 -0.72
N LEU A 117 8.94 -4.67 -0.97
CA LEU A 117 8.80 -3.25 -1.30
C LEU A 117 8.07 -3.05 -2.64
N GLU A 118 8.34 -3.90 -3.63
CA GLU A 118 7.66 -3.85 -4.92
C GLU A 118 6.17 -4.15 -4.79
N GLU A 119 5.78 -5.14 -3.98
CA GLU A 119 4.38 -5.42 -3.67
C GLU A 119 3.69 -4.22 -3.00
N LYS A 120 4.33 -3.59 -2.00
CA LYS A 120 3.75 -2.40 -1.35
C LYS A 120 3.63 -1.22 -2.32
N TYR A 121 4.59 -1.06 -3.22
CA TYR A 121 4.53 -0.04 -4.27
C TYR A 121 3.38 -0.30 -5.26
N GLN A 122 3.13 -1.56 -5.63
CA GLN A 122 1.97 -1.92 -6.47
C GLN A 122 0.65 -1.63 -5.77
N GLU A 123 0.54 -1.87 -4.46
CA GLU A 123 -0.63 -1.49 -3.67
C GLU A 123 -0.83 0.04 -3.64
N LEU A 124 0.24 0.82 -3.45
CA LEU A 124 0.17 2.29 -3.55
C LEU A 124 -0.28 2.74 -4.93
N PHE A 125 0.24 2.13 -5.99
CA PHE A 125 -0.14 2.43 -7.36
C PHE A 125 -1.62 2.13 -7.62
N TYR A 126 -2.11 1.01 -7.10
CA TYR A 126 -3.52 0.64 -7.16
C TYR A 126 -4.41 1.68 -6.46
N LEU A 127 -4.09 2.02 -5.21
CA LEU A 127 -4.84 3.02 -4.42
C LEU A 127 -4.81 4.41 -5.08
N ARG A 128 -3.66 4.81 -5.64
CA ARG A 128 -3.53 6.05 -6.43
C ARG A 128 -4.41 5.98 -7.68
N GLY A 129 -4.41 4.87 -8.39
CA GLY A 129 -5.26 4.64 -9.56
C GLY A 129 -6.74 4.82 -9.22
N MET A 130 -7.16 4.42 -8.01
CA MET A 130 -8.53 4.62 -7.58
C MET A 130 -8.94 6.09 -7.56
N VAL A 131 -8.04 7.01 -7.17
CA VAL A 131 -8.35 8.46 -7.14
C VAL A 131 -8.88 8.98 -8.48
N TYR A 132 -8.29 8.54 -9.59
CA TYR A 132 -8.60 9.04 -10.93
C TYR A 132 -9.72 8.27 -11.65
N ARG A 133 -9.87 6.98 -11.35
CA ARG A 133 -10.76 6.06 -12.07
C ARG A 133 -12.09 5.87 -11.38
N LYS A 134 -13.14 5.47 -12.11
CA LYS A 134 -14.48 5.18 -11.54
C LYS A 134 -14.94 3.73 -11.74
N ASP A 135 -14.22 2.97 -12.55
CA ASP A 135 -14.50 1.62 -13.02
C ASP A 135 -13.77 0.56 -12.18
N TYR A 136 -13.92 0.61 -10.86
CA TYR A 136 -13.24 -0.34 -9.95
C TYR A 136 -13.81 -1.76 -10.00
N ASP A 137 -15.07 -1.88 -10.44
CA ASP A 137 -15.76 -3.16 -10.62
C ASP A 137 -15.36 -3.87 -11.93
N ASP A 138 -14.56 -3.21 -12.79
CA ASP A 138 -14.01 -3.83 -13.98
C ASP A 138 -13.12 -5.02 -13.55
N PRO A 139 -13.39 -6.25 -14.01
CA PRO A 139 -12.60 -7.43 -13.66
C PRO A 139 -11.09 -7.28 -13.88
N MET A 140 -10.67 -6.46 -14.84
CA MET A 140 -9.26 -6.18 -15.12
C MET A 140 -8.58 -5.39 -13.99
N TRP A 141 -9.37 -4.59 -13.26
CA TRP A 141 -8.91 -3.67 -12.22
C TRP A 141 -9.47 -4.01 -10.84
N TYR A 142 -10.34 -4.99 -10.73
CA TYR A 142 -10.90 -5.41 -9.45
C TYR A 142 -9.87 -6.21 -8.65
N LYS A 143 -9.41 -5.65 -7.52
CA LYS A 143 -8.48 -6.30 -6.58
C LYS A 143 -9.12 -6.46 -5.20
N PRO A 144 -9.94 -7.51 -4.98
CA PRO A 144 -10.64 -7.70 -3.72
C PRO A 144 -9.68 -7.84 -2.53
N GLU A 145 -8.47 -8.36 -2.73
CA GLU A 145 -7.46 -8.52 -1.69
C GLU A 145 -7.06 -7.16 -1.08
N ILE A 146 -6.81 -6.16 -1.93
CA ILE A 146 -6.45 -4.80 -1.49
C ILE A 146 -7.64 -4.11 -0.83
N LEU A 147 -8.82 -4.20 -1.46
CA LEU A 147 -10.04 -3.59 -0.94
C LEU A 147 -10.40 -4.15 0.44
N ASN A 148 -10.37 -5.47 0.60
CA ASN A 148 -10.64 -6.14 1.87
C ASN A 148 -9.60 -5.81 2.94
N LYS A 149 -8.31 -5.74 2.56
CA LYS A 149 -7.21 -5.40 3.47
C LYS A 149 -7.36 -4.02 4.10
N TYR A 150 -7.77 -3.03 3.31
CA TYR A 150 -7.95 -1.66 3.80
C TYR A 150 -9.39 -1.33 4.19
N GLY A 151 -10.32 -2.27 4.07
CA GLY A 151 -11.74 -2.07 4.40
C GLY A 151 -12.44 -1.08 3.49
N ILE A 152 -12.06 -1.04 2.21
CA ILE A 152 -12.63 -0.12 1.21
C ILE A 152 -13.92 -0.74 0.65
N ASP A 153 -15.04 -0.07 0.89
CA ASP A 153 -16.34 -0.44 0.36
C ASP A 153 -16.58 0.24 -0.99
N HIS A 154 -16.04 -0.36 -2.05
CA HIS A 154 -16.11 0.15 -3.42
C HIS A 154 -17.53 0.32 -3.98
N LYS A 155 -18.54 -0.33 -3.38
CA LYS A 155 -19.96 -0.20 -3.75
C LYS A 155 -20.64 1.00 -3.13
N GLY A 156 -19.98 1.63 -2.15
CA GLY A 156 -20.47 2.84 -1.51
C GLY A 156 -20.43 4.06 -2.42
N PRO A 157 -21.00 5.19 -1.98
CA PRO A 157 -20.93 6.44 -2.72
C PRO A 157 -19.47 6.88 -2.90
N ARG A 158 -19.17 7.49 -4.05
CA ARG A 158 -17.81 7.87 -4.48
C ARG A 158 -17.02 8.63 -3.41
N GLU A 159 -17.67 9.55 -2.71
CA GLU A 159 -17.02 10.35 -1.67
C GLU A 159 -16.54 9.49 -0.50
N THR A 160 -17.34 8.52 -0.06
CA THR A 160 -16.97 7.57 0.99
C THR A 160 -15.82 6.68 0.55
N VAL A 161 -15.85 6.18 -0.69
CA VAL A 161 -14.75 5.39 -1.26
C VAL A 161 -13.46 6.20 -1.27
N LEU A 162 -13.49 7.45 -1.75
CA LEU A 162 -12.30 8.29 -1.80
C LEU A 162 -11.73 8.58 -0.40
N LYS A 163 -12.57 8.82 0.62
CA LYS A 163 -12.12 8.99 2.01
C LYS A 163 -11.43 7.72 2.55
N GLN A 164 -11.98 6.55 2.24
CA GLN A 164 -11.37 5.27 2.63
C GLN A 164 -10.04 5.03 1.90
N VAL A 165 -9.99 5.32 0.60
CA VAL A 165 -8.77 5.22 -0.23
C VAL A 165 -7.70 6.18 0.26
N GLU A 166 -8.04 7.44 0.55
CA GLU A 166 -7.09 8.42 1.09
C GLU A 166 -6.49 7.93 2.40
N LYS A 167 -7.32 7.45 3.33
CA LYS A 167 -6.86 6.90 4.61
C LYS A 167 -5.89 5.73 4.40
N ALA A 168 -6.27 4.78 3.54
CA ALA A 168 -5.46 3.62 3.21
C ALA A 168 -4.12 4.00 2.58
N TYR A 169 -4.15 4.92 1.62
CA TYR A 169 -2.97 5.40 0.92
C TYR A 169 -2.02 6.11 1.88
N ARG A 170 -2.51 7.06 2.69
CA ARG A 170 -1.70 7.79 3.67
C ARG A 170 -1.01 6.86 4.66
N GLU A 171 -1.73 5.85 5.16
CA GLU A 171 -1.18 4.87 6.09
C GLU A 171 -0.09 4.01 5.45
N LEU A 172 -0.33 3.50 4.24
CA LEU A 172 0.65 2.70 3.50
C LEU A 172 1.85 3.53 3.07
N ASP A 173 1.64 4.76 2.59
CA ASP A 173 2.70 5.69 2.16
C ASP A 173 3.63 6.04 3.32
N ALA A 174 3.07 6.35 4.49
CA ALA A 174 3.87 6.61 5.70
C ALA A 174 4.72 5.39 6.10
N ARG A 175 4.19 4.17 5.99
CA ARG A 175 4.96 2.93 6.24
C ARG A 175 6.05 2.75 5.19
N PHE A 176 5.71 2.91 3.92
CA PHE A 176 6.62 2.77 2.79
C PHE A 176 7.78 3.75 2.85
N CYS A 177 7.52 5.00 3.23
CA CYS A 177 8.54 6.02 3.43
C CYS A 177 9.50 5.66 4.56
N ARG A 178 9.01 5.08 5.67
CA ARG A 178 9.90 4.61 6.76
C ARG A 178 10.85 3.51 6.31
N MET A 179 10.40 2.60 5.46
CA MET A 179 11.22 1.49 4.95
C MET A 179 12.20 1.90 3.86
N THR A 180 11.88 2.94 3.08
CA THR A 180 12.65 3.32 1.88
C THR A 180 13.41 4.63 2.01
N GLY A 181 13.12 5.45 3.03
CA GLY A 181 13.65 6.79 3.19
C GLY A 181 13.12 7.81 2.17
N LYS A 182 12.13 7.44 1.35
CA LYS A 182 11.50 8.35 0.38
C LYS A 182 10.62 9.39 1.08
N LYS A 183 10.35 10.48 0.37
CA LYS A 183 9.39 11.50 0.83
C LYS A 183 7.95 10.98 0.61
N PRO A 184 7.01 11.31 1.51
CA PRO A 184 5.60 10.96 1.34
C PRO A 184 4.99 11.63 0.10
N ASP A 185 4.23 10.86 -0.67
CA ASP A 185 3.53 11.31 -1.87
C ASP A 185 2.06 11.70 -1.58
N ALA A 186 1.53 11.32 -0.40
CA ALA A 186 0.11 11.47 -0.11
C ALA A 186 -0.38 12.93 -0.11
N ASP A 187 0.45 13.90 0.27
CA ASP A 187 0.06 15.31 0.25
C ASP A 187 0.03 15.90 -1.16
N GLU A 188 0.83 15.37 -2.09
CA GLU A 188 0.71 15.74 -3.51
C GLU A 188 -0.59 15.21 -4.12
N LEU A 189 -0.99 14.00 -3.70
CA LEU A 189 -2.16 13.32 -4.25
C LEU A 189 -3.50 13.78 -3.67
N PHE A 190 -3.55 14.04 -2.36
CA PHE A 190 -4.78 14.37 -1.61
C PHE A 190 -4.74 15.74 -0.93
N GLY A 191 -3.63 16.48 -1.05
CA GLY A 191 -3.54 17.82 -0.51
C GLY A 191 -4.66 18.69 -1.06
N LYS A 192 -5.15 19.61 -0.21
CA LYS A 192 -5.96 20.73 -0.72
C LYS A 192 -5.15 21.37 -1.84
N PRO A 193 -5.76 21.79 -2.97
CA PRO A 193 -5.04 22.61 -3.93
C PRO A 193 -4.57 23.80 -3.13
N ALA A 194 -3.27 23.85 -2.82
CA ALA A 194 -2.68 25.01 -2.20
C ALA A 194 -3.12 26.16 -3.09
N VAL A 195 -3.77 27.16 -2.46
CA VAL A 195 -4.04 28.48 -3.02
C VAL A 195 -3.05 28.68 -4.15
N ARG A 196 -3.52 28.61 -5.41
CA ARG A 196 -2.69 28.93 -6.57
C ARG A 196 -2.08 30.26 -6.21
N GLN A 197 -0.82 30.25 -5.78
CA GLN A 197 -0.10 31.46 -5.44
C GLN A 197 -0.19 32.28 -6.71
N SER A 198 -0.96 33.35 -6.58
CA SER A 198 -1.02 34.50 -7.47
C SER A 198 0.05 34.44 -8.55
N VAL A 199 -0.33 33.94 -9.73
CA VAL A 199 0.26 34.50 -10.94
C VAL A 199 -0.21 35.96 -10.89
N PRO A 200 0.67 36.96 -10.78
CA PRO A 200 0.22 38.33 -10.95
C PRO A 200 -0.38 38.37 -12.34
N ALA A 201 -1.65 38.82 -12.42
CA ALA A 201 -2.32 39.10 -13.67
C ALA A 201 -1.30 39.80 -14.57
N GLN A 202 -0.89 39.11 -15.64
CA GLN A 202 -0.13 39.75 -16.69
C GLN A 202 -0.99 40.92 -17.10
N LYS A 203 -0.48 42.13 -16.86
CA LYS A 203 -1.12 43.37 -17.28
C LYS A 203 -1.41 43.21 -18.77
N GLU A 204 -2.68 43.01 -19.11
CA GLU A 204 -3.16 43.19 -20.46
C GLU A 204 -2.80 44.63 -20.84
N ALA A 205 -1.81 44.76 -21.73
CA ALA A 205 -1.51 46.03 -22.37
C ALA A 205 -2.70 46.39 -23.26
N PRO A 206 -3.15 47.66 -23.28
CA PRO A 206 -4.39 48.02 -23.94
C PRO A 206 -4.20 47.94 -25.45
N GLU A 207 -5.05 47.16 -26.13
CA GLU A 207 -5.22 47.22 -27.57
C GLU A 207 -5.83 48.57 -27.95
N ASN A 208 -5.00 49.46 -28.50
CA ASN A 208 -5.45 50.64 -29.20
C ASN A 208 -4.92 50.59 -30.64
N GLY A 209 -5.81 50.18 -31.55
CA GLY A 209 -6.13 50.89 -32.79
C GLY A 209 -5.01 51.26 -33.77
N ALA A 210 -5.11 50.67 -34.96
CA ALA A 210 -4.71 51.22 -36.26
C ALA A 210 -3.21 51.29 -36.59
N ARG A 211 -2.76 50.36 -37.46
CA ARG A 211 -2.20 50.75 -38.76
C ARG A 211 -2.18 49.59 -39.76
N GLU A 212 -3.10 49.75 -40.69
CA GLU A 212 -3.21 49.15 -42.00
C GLU A 212 -1.95 49.41 -42.87
N ASN A 213 -1.70 48.51 -43.83
CA ASN A 213 -0.90 48.69 -45.05
C ASN A 213 0.63 48.85 -44.94
N ARG A 214 1.37 47.79 -45.35
CA ARG A 214 2.30 47.81 -46.52
C ARG A 214 3.08 46.49 -46.62
N MET A 215 2.52 45.47 -47.29
CA MET A 215 3.34 44.52 -48.02
C MET A 215 3.51 45.03 -49.45
N CYS A 216 4.58 45.81 -49.68
CA CYS A 216 5.04 46.15 -51.02
C CYS A 216 6.14 45.16 -51.46
N ARG A 217 5.79 44.36 -52.48
CA ARG A 217 6.59 44.02 -53.66
C ARG A 217 7.98 43.40 -53.43
N ARG A 218 8.09 42.11 -53.74
CA ARG A 218 9.28 41.56 -54.40
C ARG A 218 8.90 41.01 -55.78
N LYS A 219 9.26 41.76 -56.82
CA LYS A 219 9.17 41.34 -58.23
C LYS A 219 10.30 40.35 -58.54
N GLY A 220 9.89 39.16 -58.97
CA GLY A 220 10.46 38.21 -59.95
C GLY A 220 11.97 38.09 -60.25
N ARG A 221 12.40 36.83 -60.44
CA ARG A 221 13.05 36.36 -61.69
C ARG A 221 12.75 34.87 -61.94
N ARG A 222 12.60 34.53 -63.23
CA ARG A 222 12.00 33.33 -63.85
C ARG A 222 12.94 32.11 -63.91
N PRO A 223 12.40 30.90 -64.20
CA PRO A 223 13.16 29.67 -64.48
C PRO A 223 13.56 29.52 -65.97
N GLY A 224 14.59 28.71 -66.23
CA GLY A 224 15.04 28.21 -67.54
C GLY A 224 16.50 27.73 -67.41
N PHE A 225 16.92 26.54 -67.84
CA PHE A 225 16.44 25.63 -68.88
C PHE A 225 16.17 24.22 -68.37
#